data_AF-A0A1X7N476-F1
#
_entry.id   AF-A0A1X7N476-F1
#
_cell.length_a   1.000
_cell.length_b   1.000
_cell.length_c   1.000
_cell.angle_alpha   90.00
_cell.angle_beta   90.00
_cell.angle_gamma   90.00
#
_symmetry.space_group_name_H-M   'P 1'
#
loop_
_entity.id
_entity.type
_entity.pdbx_description
1 polymer ?
#
loop_
_entity_poly.entity_id
_entity_poly.type
_entity_poly.pdbx_seq_one_letter_code
_entity_poly.pdbx_strand_id
1 'polypeptide(L)'
;MRAFAWVGTVALGVSASLALSSCGFSCTEIGFRNELRITAVGAGAEAISDIRLCAGDIRAYPSQDAAPAVGRSYWVTHSTPGLWVYDFGDHHPDTVQLTLLDSVGGQIRQQEYRIDWVLIDEPNGPGCGWRAEPYDLTINA
;
A
#
# COMPACT_ATOMS: atom_id res chain seq x y z
N MET A 1 39.16 59.89 -36.87
CA MET A 1 37.94 59.77 -36.05
C MET A 1 37.42 58.34 -36.17
N ARG A 2 37.12 57.72 -35.02
CA ARG A 2 36.32 56.47 -34.83
C ARG A 2 36.99 55.16 -35.29
N ALA A 3 36.81 54.01 -34.64
CA ALA A 3 36.42 53.60 -33.30
C ALA A 3 36.59 52.06 -33.27
N PHE A 4 36.99 51.52 -32.13
CA PHE A 4 36.97 50.09 -31.78
C PHE A 4 35.55 49.49 -31.90
N ALA A 5 35.44 48.19 -32.22
CA ALA A 5 34.58 47.25 -31.49
C ALA A 5 34.72 45.80 -32.00
N TRP A 6 35.15 44.91 -31.10
CA TRP A 6 34.93 43.46 -31.12
C TRP A 6 33.48 43.16 -30.73
N VAL A 7 32.80 42.27 -31.45
CA VAL A 7 31.59 41.52 -31.03
C VAL A 7 31.62 40.22 -31.86
N GLY A 8 31.74 39.00 -31.34
CA GLY A 8 31.11 38.44 -30.14
C GLY A 8 29.83 37.68 -30.53
N THR A 9 29.94 36.64 -31.36
CA THR A 9 28.77 35.85 -31.80
C THR A 9 28.41 34.83 -30.71
N VAL A 10 27.37 35.13 -29.94
CA VAL A 10 26.77 34.18 -28.99
C VAL A 10 25.76 33.32 -29.77
N ALA A 11 26.03 32.03 -29.89
CA ALA A 11 25.07 31.04 -30.35
C ALA A 11 24.05 30.78 -29.24
N LEU A 12 22.80 31.22 -29.43
CA LEU A 12 21.69 30.83 -28.55
C LEU A 12 20.91 29.70 -29.22
N GLY A 13 21.03 28.53 -28.60
CA GLY A 13 20.32 27.31 -28.98
C GLY A 13 18.82 27.46 -28.86
N VAL A 14 18.12 26.90 -29.84
CA VAL A 14 16.66 26.72 -29.80
C VAL A 14 16.41 25.53 -28.88
N SER A 15 16.08 25.82 -27.62
CA SER A 15 15.53 24.83 -26.69
C SER A 15 14.14 24.43 -27.18
N ALA A 16 14.03 23.26 -27.79
CA ALA A 16 12.74 22.63 -28.06
C ALA A 16 12.09 22.25 -26.72
N SER A 17 11.20 23.13 -26.24
CA SER A 17 10.33 22.84 -25.10
C SER A 17 9.34 21.75 -25.51
N LEU A 18 9.72 20.48 -25.32
CA LEU A 18 8.78 19.37 -25.33
C LEU A 18 7.85 19.54 -24.13
N ALA A 19 6.72 20.21 -24.38
CA ALA A 19 5.57 20.21 -23.49
C ALA A 19 5.00 18.79 -23.46
N LEU A 20 5.57 17.94 -22.60
CA LEU A 20 4.91 16.74 -22.10
C LEU A 20 3.71 17.21 -21.29
N SER A 21 2.60 17.43 -22.00
CA SER A 21 1.28 17.41 -21.40
C SER A 21 1.15 16.05 -20.72
N SER A 22 1.25 16.04 -19.40
CA SER A 22 0.86 14.90 -18.59
C SER A 22 -0.65 14.75 -18.77
N CYS A 23 -1.05 14.05 -19.83
CA CYS A 23 -2.38 13.48 -19.93
C CYS A 23 -2.61 12.74 -18.62
N GLY A 24 -3.59 13.20 -17.83
CA GLY A 24 -3.97 12.52 -16.61
C GLY A 24 -4.33 11.09 -16.96
N PHE A 25 -3.46 10.15 -16.59
CA PHE A 25 -3.82 8.74 -16.58
C PHE A 25 -4.92 8.63 -15.53
N SER A 26 -6.17 8.57 -15.97
CA SER A 26 -7.26 8.17 -15.10
C SER A 26 -7.01 6.71 -14.77
N CYS A 27 -6.35 6.46 -13.64
CA CYS A 27 -6.21 5.13 -13.09
C CYS A 27 -7.60 4.51 -13.01
N THR A 28 -7.87 3.58 -13.91
CA THR A 28 -9.14 2.86 -13.91
C THR A 28 -8.98 1.79 -12.86
N GLU A 29 -9.86 1.68 -11.87
CA GLU A 29 -9.79 0.57 -10.91
C GLU A 29 -10.11 -0.75 -11.64
N ILE A 30 -9.12 -1.36 -12.29
CA ILE A 30 -9.22 -2.75 -12.74
C ILE A 30 -9.02 -3.60 -11.49
N GLY A 31 -9.97 -4.49 -11.21
CA GLY A 31 -10.18 -5.15 -9.92
C GLY A 31 -9.14 -6.19 -9.47
N PHE A 32 -7.84 -5.86 -9.55
CA PHE A 32 -6.82 -6.58 -8.80
C PHE A 32 -6.73 -6.06 -7.36
N ARG A 33 -6.22 -6.89 -6.47
CA ARG A 33 -6.14 -6.63 -5.03
C ARG A 33 -4.83 -7.18 -4.50
N ASN A 34 -4.13 -6.38 -3.70
CA ASN A 34 -2.98 -6.82 -2.94
C ASN A 34 -3.48 -7.42 -1.62
N GLU A 35 -3.15 -8.69 -1.40
CA GLU A 35 -3.73 -9.49 -0.31
C GLU A 35 -2.64 -9.88 0.69
N LEU A 36 -2.94 -9.73 1.98
CA LEU A 36 -2.13 -10.27 3.09
C LEU A 36 -2.94 -11.33 3.81
N ARG A 37 -2.35 -12.53 3.93
CA ARG A 37 -2.90 -13.66 4.66
C ARG A 37 -2.08 -13.88 5.91
N ILE A 38 -2.72 -13.93 7.06
CA ILE A 38 -2.08 -14.07 8.36
C ILE A 38 -2.52 -15.40 8.97
N THR A 39 -1.55 -16.26 9.26
CA THR A 39 -1.76 -17.53 9.95
C THR A 39 -1.09 -17.49 11.32
N ALA A 40 -1.83 -17.81 12.38
CA ALA A 40 -1.28 -17.91 13.72
C ALA A 40 -0.86 -19.35 14.04
N VAL A 41 0.34 -19.52 14.60
CA VAL A 41 0.89 -20.81 15.00
C VAL A 41 1.51 -20.75 16.40
N GLY A 42 1.78 -21.91 16.99
CA GLY A 42 2.41 -22.04 18.31
C GLY A 42 1.41 -22.16 19.45
N ALA A 43 1.94 -22.32 20.67
CA ALA A 43 1.13 -22.39 21.88
C ALA A 43 0.49 -21.02 22.16
N GLY A 44 -0.84 -20.95 22.25
CA GLY A 44 -1.58 -19.71 22.42
C GLY A 44 -2.26 -19.19 21.15
N ALA A 45 -2.10 -19.85 20.00
CA ALA A 45 -2.79 -19.45 18.77
C ALA A 45 -4.32 -19.53 18.94
N GLU A 46 -4.80 -20.48 19.73
CA GLU A 46 -6.21 -20.64 20.09
C GLU A 46 -6.78 -19.50 20.95
N ALA A 47 -5.92 -18.71 21.61
CA ALA A 47 -6.35 -17.55 22.38
C ALA A 47 -6.63 -16.33 21.49
N ILE A 48 -6.11 -16.31 20.26
CA ILE A 48 -6.30 -15.23 19.30
C ILE A 48 -7.66 -15.42 18.62
N SER A 49 -8.61 -14.54 18.90
CA SER A 49 -9.91 -14.54 18.22
C SER A 49 -9.98 -13.54 17.09
N ASP A 50 -9.19 -12.47 17.13
CA ASP A 50 -9.19 -11.42 16.12
C ASP A 50 -7.83 -10.74 16.00
N ILE A 51 -7.59 -10.10 14.85
CA ILE A 51 -6.39 -9.31 14.58
C ILE A 51 -6.81 -7.96 14.02
N ARG A 52 -6.37 -6.89 14.68
CA ARG A 52 -6.43 -5.54 14.11
C ARG A 52 -5.16 -5.25 13.33
N LEU A 53 -5.32 -4.68 12.15
CA LEU A 53 -4.22 -4.33 11.26
C LEU A 53 -4.18 -2.82 11.01
N CYS A 54 -2.99 -2.25 11.13
CA CYS A 54 -2.68 -0.87 10.71
C CYS A 54 -1.43 -0.87 9.82
N ALA A 55 -1.37 -0.02 8.80
CA ALA A 55 -0.15 0.31 8.08
C ALA A 55 0.00 1.83 8.04
N GLY A 56 0.92 2.37 8.83
CA GLY A 56 0.94 3.80 9.14
C GLY A 56 -0.40 4.23 9.75
N ASP A 57 -1.03 5.24 9.14
CA ASP A 57 -2.31 5.80 9.60
C ASP A 57 -3.54 5.07 9.04
N ILE A 58 -3.35 4.12 8.10
CA ILE A 58 -4.45 3.39 7.45
C ILE A 58 -4.74 2.12 8.23
N ARG A 59 -6.03 1.84 8.49
CA ARG A 59 -6.49 0.70 9.28
C ARG A 59 -7.38 -0.21 8.48
N ALA A 60 -7.39 -1.49 8.86
CA ALA A 60 -8.35 -2.46 8.37
C ALA A 60 -9.68 -2.37 9.15
N TYR A 61 -10.78 -2.46 8.41
CA TYR A 61 -12.13 -2.45 8.96
C TYR A 61 -12.93 -3.65 8.44
N PRO A 62 -13.89 -4.16 9.24
CA PRO A 62 -14.70 -5.31 8.86
C PRO A 62 -15.78 -4.97 7.83
N SER A 63 -16.13 -3.69 7.67
CA SER A 63 -17.13 -3.22 6.72
C SER A 63 -16.96 -1.72 6.45
N GLN A 64 -17.59 -1.24 5.38
CA GLN A 64 -17.59 0.19 5.02
C GLN A 64 -18.22 1.07 6.11
N ASP A 65 -19.29 0.59 6.76
CA ASP A 65 -19.96 1.33 7.85
C ASP A 65 -19.08 1.48 9.10
N ALA A 66 -18.13 0.56 9.30
CA ALA A 66 -17.19 0.62 10.42
C ALA A 66 -15.97 1.52 10.13
N ALA A 67 -15.75 1.88 8.87
CA ALA A 67 -14.64 2.71 8.43
C ALA A 67 -14.92 4.21 8.61
N PRO A 68 -13.89 5.06 8.72
CA PRO A 68 -14.05 6.50 8.67
C PRO A 68 -14.73 6.94 7.36
N ALA A 69 -15.56 7.98 7.44
CA ALA A 69 -16.29 8.51 6.28
C ALA A 69 -15.38 9.08 5.18
N VAL A 70 -14.12 9.39 5.52
CA VAL A 70 -13.11 9.94 4.61
C VAL A 70 -11.77 9.28 4.85
N GLY A 71 -10.92 9.28 3.82
CA GLY A 71 -9.60 8.66 3.87
C GLY A 71 -9.59 7.22 3.38
N ARG A 72 -8.39 6.67 3.22
CA ARG A 72 -8.18 5.28 2.78
C ARG A 72 -8.40 4.33 3.95
N SER A 73 -8.98 3.17 3.65
CA SER A 73 -9.18 2.06 4.58
C SER A 73 -8.79 0.75 3.90
N TYR A 74 -8.40 -0.23 4.71
CA TYR A 74 -8.24 -1.62 4.26
C TYR A 74 -9.44 -2.45 4.71
N TRP A 75 -9.57 -3.63 4.12
CA TRP A 75 -10.73 -4.48 4.36
C TRP A 75 -10.31 -5.84 4.88
N VAL A 76 -11.02 -6.33 5.89
CA VAL A 76 -10.95 -7.74 6.28
C VAL A 76 -11.87 -8.51 5.35
N THR A 77 -11.30 -9.33 4.46
CA THR A 77 -12.08 -10.12 3.49
C THR A 77 -12.43 -11.51 4.03
N HIS A 78 -11.62 -12.01 4.95
CA HIS A 78 -11.86 -13.26 5.65
C HIS A 78 -11.29 -13.19 7.07
N SER A 79 -12.03 -13.67 8.04
CA SER A 79 -11.57 -13.77 9.43
C SER A 79 -12.19 -15.00 10.06
N THR A 80 -11.37 -16.03 10.25
CA THR A 80 -11.71 -17.22 11.03
C THR A 80 -10.56 -17.53 12.00
N PRO A 81 -10.81 -18.20 13.13
CA PRO A 81 -9.73 -18.58 14.04
C PRO A 81 -8.61 -19.30 13.30
N GLY A 82 -7.40 -18.71 13.33
CA GLY A 82 -6.21 -19.23 12.68
C GLY A 82 -5.91 -18.69 11.29
N LEU A 83 -6.84 -18.01 10.61
CA LEU A 83 -6.62 -17.37 9.30
C LEU A 83 -7.37 -16.04 9.16
N TRP A 84 -6.59 -14.97 8.93
CA TRP A 84 -7.11 -13.63 8.64
C TRP A 84 -6.60 -13.16 7.30
N VAL A 85 -7.48 -12.65 6.45
CA VAL A 85 -7.13 -12.16 5.11
C VAL A 85 -7.55 -10.71 4.99
N TYR A 86 -6.59 -9.87 4.57
CA TYR A 86 -6.74 -8.44 4.41
C TYR A 86 -6.51 -8.05 2.95
N ASP A 87 -7.32 -7.13 2.48
CA ASP A 87 -7.23 -6.52 1.16
C ASP A 87 -6.74 -5.07 1.28
N PHE A 88 -5.63 -4.79 0.60
CA PHE A 88 -5.01 -3.48 0.50
C PHE A 88 -5.35 -2.72 -0.79
N GLY A 89 -6.13 -3.33 -1.69
CA GLY A 89 -6.47 -2.77 -2.99
C GLY A 89 -5.22 -2.57 -3.86
N ASP A 90 -5.02 -1.35 -4.33
CA ASP A 90 -3.87 -0.90 -5.13
C ASP A 90 -2.62 -0.56 -4.29
N HIS A 91 -2.73 -0.60 -2.96
CA HIS A 91 -1.65 -0.28 -2.04
C HIS A 91 -0.92 -1.54 -1.57
N HIS A 92 0.37 -1.42 -1.27
CA HIS A 92 1.24 -2.50 -0.81
C HIS A 92 2.18 -1.97 0.28
N PRO A 93 1.72 -1.85 1.54
CA PRO A 93 2.54 -1.29 2.59
C PRO A 93 3.74 -2.20 2.90
N ASP A 94 4.93 -1.63 3.03
CA ASP A 94 6.16 -2.37 3.41
C ASP A 94 6.12 -2.89 4.86
N THR A 95 5.27 -2.30 5.69
CA THR A 95 5.18 -2.59 7.12
C THR A 95 3.73 -2.56 7.58
N VAL A 96 3.36 -3.54 8.40
CA VAL A 96 2.08 -3.59 9.09
C VAL A 96 2.27 -3.77 10.59
N GLN A 97 1.44 -3.11 11.38
CA GLN A 97 1.29 -3.34 12.80
C GLN A 97 0.06 -4.21 13.03
N LEU A 98 0.26 -5.33 13.72
CA LEU A 98 -0.79 -6.26 14.11
C LEU A 98 -1.02 -6.16 15.60
N THR A 99 -2.29 -6.02 16.00
CA THR A 99 -2.72 -6.14 17.39
C THR A 99 -3.59 -7.39 17.52
N LEU A 100 -3.09 -8.39 18.24
CA LEU A 100 -3.76 -9.67 18.48
C LEU A 100 -4.73 -9.52 19.65
N LEU A 101 -5.96 -9.96 19.47
CA LEU A 101 -7.05 -9.80 20.43
C LEU A 101 -7.61 -11.14 20.90
N ASP A 102 -8.04 -11.18 22.16
CA ASP A 102 -8.81 -12.28 22.73
C ASP A 102 -10.31 -12.15 22.42
N SER A 103 -11.07 -13.19 22.79
CA SER A 103 -12.52 -13.29 22.52
C SER A 103 -13.39 -12.18 23.12
N VAL A 104 -12.87 -11.43 24.09
CA VAL A 104 -13.57 -10.27 24.69
C VAL A 104 -13.04 -8.93 24.16
N GLY A 105 -12.14 -8.96 23.17
CA GLY A 105 -11.52 -7.79 22.55
C GLY A 105 -10.33 -7.22 23.32
N GLY A 106 -9.84 -7.94 24.33
CA GLY A 106 -8.64 -7.60 25.09
C GLY A 106 -7.39 -7.80 24.25
N GLN A 107 -6.43 -6.86 24.36
CA GLN A 107 -5.17 -6.96 23.63
C GLN A 107 -4.24 -8.00 24.28
N ILE A 108 -3.87 -9.01 23.50
CA ILE A 108 -2.87 -10.02 23.87
C ILE A 108 -1.46 -9.50 23.57
N ARG A 109 -1.26 -8.97 22.35
CA ARG A 109 0.04 -8.54 21.84
C ARG A 109 -0.13 -7.49 20.75
N GLN A 110 0.89 -6.67 20.58
CA GLN A 110 1.04 -5.81 19.42
C GLN A 110 2.46 -5.92 18.88
N GLN A 111 2.59 -6.10 17.57
CA GLN A 111 3.88 -6.27 16.92
C GLN A 111 3.85 -5.73 15.49
N GLU A 112 5.00 -5.23 15.06
CA GLU A 112 5.23 -4.77 13.70
C GLU A 112 5.87 -5.90 12.86
N TYR A 113 5.44 -6.01 11.61
CA TYR A 113 5.92 -6.98 10.64
C TYR A 113 6.24 -6.27 9.33
N ARG A 114 7.39 -6.62 8.75
CA ARG A 114 7.76 -6.21 7.41
C ARG A 114 7.12 -7.14 6.38
N ILE A 115 6.70 -6.58 5.26
CA ILE A 115 6.16 -7.29 4.12
C ILE A 115 7.07 -7.03 2.93
N ASP A 116 7.65 -8.09 2.40
CA ASP A 116 8.49 -8.03 1.20
C ASP A 116 7.66 -8.50 -0.01
N TRP A 117 6.92 -7.56 -0.60
CA TRP A 117 6.01 -7.84 -1.71
C TRP A 117 6.75 -8.31 -2.97
N VAL A 118 6.19 -9.32 -3.63
CA VAL A 118 6.60 -9.70 -4.99
C VAL A 118 5.70 -9.00 -5.99
N LEU A 119 6.20 -7.91 -6.58
CA LEU A 119 5.47 -7.11 -7.56
C LEU A 119 5.39 -7.84 -8.91
N ILE A 120 4.21 -7.86 -9.51
CA ILE A 120 3.92 -8.55 -10.78
C ILE A 120 3.91 -7.55 -11.94
N ASP A 121 2.97 -6.60 -11.90
CA ASP A 121 2.73 -5.61 -12.96
C ASP A 121 1.84 -4.44 -12.49
N GLU A 122 1.70 -3.43 -13.35
CA GLU A 122 0.80 -2.28 -13.18
C GLU A 122 -0.36 -2.36 -14.20
N PRO A 123 -1.40 -3.17 -13.96
CA PRO A 123 -2.44 -3.41 -14.95
C PRO A 123 -3.30 -2.17 -15.23
N ASN A 124 -3.28 -1.17 -14.34
CA ASN A 124 -3.93 0.14 -14.53
C ASN A 124 -3.04 1.16 -15.26
N GLY A 125 -1.85 0.75 -15.69
CA GLY A 125 -0.84 1.60 -16.29
C GLY A 125 0.15 2.20 -15.27
N PRO A 126 1.25 2.79 -15.75
CA PRO A 126 2.31 3.31 -14.88
C PRO A 126 1.82 4.35 -13.88
N GLY A 127 2.13 4.15 -12.61
CA GLY A 127 1.78 5.06 -11.52
C GLY A 127 0.38 4.86 -10.93
N CYS A 128 -0.36 3.83 -11.39
CA CYS A 128 -1.72 3.54 -10.94
C CYS A 128 -1.82 2.38 -9.94
N GLY A 129 -0.72 2.08 -9.27
CA GLY A 129 -0.61 0.99 -8.30
C GLY A 129 -0.09 -0.30 -8.93
N TRP A 130 0.66 -1.05 -8.11
CA TRP A 130 1.20 -2.34 -8.48
C TRP A 130 0.31 -3.46 -7.97
N ARG A 131 0.11 -4.46 -8.82
CA ARG A 131 -0.34 -5.78 -8.40
C ARG A 131 0.85 -6.55 -7.85
N ALA A 132 0.67 -7.16 -6.69
CA ALA A 132 1.62 -8.06 -6.07
C ALA A 132 1.02 -9.46 -5.90
N GLU A 133 1.88 -10.47 -5.73
CA GLU A 133 1.44 -11.77 -5.24
C GLU A 133 0.86 -11.64 -3.82
N PRO A 134 -0.13 -12.48 -3.44
CA PRO A 134 -0.57 -12.56 -2.05
C PRO A 134 0.61 -12.85 -1.12
N TYR A 135 0.67 -12.15 0.01
CA TYR A 135 1.72 -12.37 1.00
C TYR A 135 1.21 -13.22 2.16
N ASP A 136 1.85 -14.36 2.41
CA ASP A 136 1.54 -15.25 3.54
C ASP A 136 2.45 -14.94 4.73
N LEU A 137 1.89 -14.34 5.78
CA LEU A 137 2.56 -14.04 7.04
C LEU A 137 2.20 -15.09 8.10
N THR A 138 3.20 -15.78 8.63
CA THR A 138 3.03 -16.63 9.82
C THR A 138 3.44 -15.87 11.07
N ILE A 139 2.53 -15.76 12.04
CA ILE A 139 2.80 -15.15 13.34
C ILE A 139 2.87 -16.21 14.43
N ASN A 140 3.79 -16.04 15.37
CA ASN A 140 3.85 -16.87 16.57
C ASN A 140 3.02 -16.23 17.67
N ALA A 141 2.14 -17.03 18.26
CA ALA A 141 1.26 -16.63 19.36
C ALA A 141 1.99 -16.47 20.70
#